data_AF-A0A090W3L1-F1
#
_entry.id   AF-A0A090W3L1-F1
#
_cell.length_a   1.000
_cell.length_b   1.000
_cell.length_c   1.000
_cell.angle_alpha   90.00
_cell.angle_beta   90.00
_cell.angle_gamma   90.00
#
_symmetry.space_group_name_H-M   'P 1'
#
loop_
_entity.id
_entity.type
_entity.pdbx_description
1 polymer ?
#
loop_
_entity_poly.entity_id
_entity_poly.type
_entity_poly.pdbx_seq_one_letter_code
_entity_poly.pdbx_strand_id
1 'polypeptide(L)' 'MIKQLKNLGPGLLFAGAAIGVSHLVQSTRAGADFGLGLIWALILVTLFKYPFFQYGPRYAAATGESY' A
#
# COMPACT_ATOMS: atom_id res chain seq x y z
N MET A 1 4.68 -16.60 20.48
CA MET A 1 5.26 -15.36 19.92
C MET A 1 5.54 -15.34 18.41
N ILE A 2 5.36 -16.43 17.63
CA ILE A 2 5.67 -16.46 16.17
C ILE A 2 4.43 -16.27 15.27
N LYS A 3 3.21 -16.26 15.84
CA LYS A 3 1.94 -16.25 15.09
C LYS A 3 1.75 -15.00 14.20
N GLN A 4 2.28 -13.85 14.62
CA GLN A 4 2.22 -12.59 13.87
C GLN A 4 3.08 -12.62 12.60
N LEU A 5 4.22 -13.33 12.63
CA LEU A 5 5.13 -13.44 11.48
C LEU A 5 4.50 -14.22 10.32
N LYS A 6 3.60 -15.17 10.61
CA LYS A 6 2.87 -15.94 9.59
C LYS A 6 1.92 -15.08 8.74
N ASN A 7 1.42 -13.97 9.31
CA ASN A 7 0.52 -13.06 8.60
C ASN A 7 1.26 -12.04 7.73
N LEU A 8 2.61 -11.97 7.82
CA LEU A 8 3.42 -11.09 6.98
C LEU A 8 3.45 -11.54 5.53
N GLY A 9 3.39 -12.85 5.25
CA GLY A 9 3.46 -13.40 3.89
C GLY A 9 2.41 -12.79 2.94
N PRO A 10 1.11 -12.92 3.22
CA PRO A 10 0.05 -12.32 2.41
C PRO A 10 0.16 -10.79 2.32
N GLY A 11 0.56 -10.12 3.42
CA GLY A 11 0.73 -8.67 3.45
C GLY A 11 1.85 -8.17 2.55
N LEU A 12 2.99 -8.87 2.51
CA LEU A 12 4.12 -8.53 1.65
C LEU A 12 3.80 -8.80 0.17
N LEU A 13 3.11 -9.90 -0.14
CA LEU A 13 2.61 -10.19 -1.49
C LEU A 13 1.66 -9.09 -1.99
N PHE A 14 0.71 -8.67 -1.14
CA PHE A 14 -0.20 -7.58 -1.45
C PHE A 14 0.53 -6.24 -1.70
N ALA A 15 1.50 -5.90 -0.84
CA ALA A 15 2.30 -4.69 -1.01
C ALA A 15 3.13 -4.71 -2.31
N GLY A 16 3.74 -5.86 -2.64
CA GLY A 16 4.49 -6.04 -3.87
C GLY A 16 3.62 -5.94 -5.13
N ALA A 17 2.41 -6.52 -5.09
CA ALA A 17 1.45 -6.41 -6.19
C ALA A 17 0.91 -4.98 -6.37
N ALA A 18 0.84 -4.19 -5.29
CA ALA A 18 0.32 -2.83 -5.31
C ALA A 18 1.33 -1.76 -5.78
N ILE A 19 2.62 -2.10 -5.90
CA ILE A 19 3.68 -1.16 -6.32
C ILE A 19 4.29 -1.62 -7.65
N GLY A 20 3.90 -0.96 -8.74
CA GLY A 20 4.43 -1.21 -10.07
C GLY A 20 5.57 -0.28 -10.50
N VAL A 21 6.16 -0.55 -11.66
CA VAL A 21 7.25 0.25 -12.26
C VAL A 21 6.86 1.72 -12.46
N SER A 22 5.58 1.99 -12.75
CA SER A 22 5.06 3.36 -12.88
C SER A 22 5.26 4.18 -11.61
N HIS A 23 5.14 3.58 -10.42
CA HIS A 23 5.36 4.29 -9.16
C HIS A 23 6.84 4.66 -8.97
N LEU A 24 7.77 3.80 -9.42
CA LEU A 24 9.21 4.06 -9.35
C LEU A 24 9.64 5.18 -10.31
N VAL A 25 9.16 5.14 -11.55
CA VAL A 25 9.47 6.18 -12.55
C VAL A 25 8.85 7.52 -12.15
N GLN A 26 7.59 7.54 -11.68
CA GLN A 26 6.94 8.78 -11.29
C GLN A 26 7.49 9.35 -9.98
N SER A 27 7.90 8.52 -9.02
CA SER A 27 8.51 9.00 -7.77
C SER A 27 9.88 9.64 -8.00
N THR A 28 10.70 9.09 -8.90
CA THR A 28 12.00 9.71 -9.25
C THR A 28 11.80 11.02 -10.01
N ARG A 29 10.86 11.06 -10.97
CA ARG A 29 10.51 12.30 -11.68
C ARG A 29 9.96 13.36 -10.73
N ALA A 30 9.00 13.02 -9.88
CA ALA A 30 8.44 13.93 -8.89
C ALA A 30 9.51 14.41 -7.89
N GLY A 31 10.46 13.56 -7.52
CA GLY A 31 11.63 13.94 -6.71
C GLY A 31 12.57 14.92 -7.43
N ALA A 32 12.76 14.78 -8.74
CA ALA A 32 13.54 15.72 -9.53
C ALA A 32 12.83 17.08 -9.69
N ASP A 33 11.51 17.07 -9.93
CA ASP A 33 10.73 18.28 -10.18
C ASP A 33 10.43 19.06 -8.88
N PHE A 34 10.21 18.37 -7.76
CA PHE A 34 9.72 18.98 -6.51
C PHE A 34 10.62 18.74 -5.29
N GLY A 35 11.73 18.01 -5.43
CA GLY A 35 12.58 17.65 -4.30
C GLY A 35 11.78 16.93 -3.21
N LEU A 36 11.83 17.46 -1.99
CA LEU A 36 11.05 16.95 -0.84
C LEU A 36 9.69 17.65 -0.67
N GLY A 37 9.31 18.55 -1.58
CA GLY A 37 8.11 19.38 -1.50
C GLY A 37 6.79 18.60 -1.50
N LEU A 38 6.80 17.32 -1.89
CA LEU A 38 5.63 16.44 -1.94
C LEU A 38 5.55 15.41 -0.79
N ILE A 39 6.44 15.47 0.21
CA ILE A 39 6.38 14.53 1.35
C ILE A 39 5.04 14.60 2.08
N TRP A 40 4.46 15.80 2.22
CA TRP A 40 3.15 15.96 2.87
C TRP A 40 2.04 15.21 2.11
N ALA A 41 2.10 15.19 0.77
CA ALA A 41 1.16 14.44 -0.05
C ALA A 41 1.32 12.92 0.13
N LEU A 42 2.55 12.43 0.35
CA LEU A 42 2.80 11.03 0.68
C LEU A 42 2.17 10.63 2.02
N ILE A 43 2.24 11.51 3.03
CA ILE A 43 1.60 11.29 4.33
C ILE A 43 0.08 11.21 4.16
N LEU A 44 -0.52 12.19 3.47
CA LEU A 44 -1.96 12.21 3.22
C LEU A 44 -2.43 10.97 2.44
N VAL A 45 -1.73 10.62 1.36
CA VAL A 45 -2.11 9.46 0.55
C VAL A 45 -2.03 8.18 1.37
N THR A 46 -1.04 8.04 2.26
CA THR A 46 -0.90 6.87 3.13
C THR A 46 -2.05 6.80 4.13
N LEU A 47 -2.43 7.94 4.72
CA LEU A 47 -3.52 8.03 5.68
C LEU A 47 -4.87 7.66 5.05
N PHE A 48 -5.15 8.15 3.84
CA PHE A 48 -6.40 7.83 3.16
C PHE A 48 -6.40 6.44 2.53
N LYS A 49 -5.28 5.98 1.98
CA LYS A 49 -5.18 4.69 1.27
C LYS A 49 -5.19 3.48 2.22
N TYR A 50 -4.63 3.63 3.42
CA TYR A 50 -4.51 2.54 4.38
C TYR A 50 -5.85 1.90 4.76
N PRO A 51 -6.93 2.65 5.06
CA PRO A 51 -8.27 2.08 5.26
C PRO A 51 -8.73 1.20 4.10
N PHE A 52 -8.61 1.66 2.85
CA PHE A 52 -9.06 0.89 1.68
C PHE A 52 -8.30 -0.43 1.53
N PHE A 53 -6.99 -0.42 1.80
CA PHE A 53 -6.18 -1.63 1.83
C PHE A 53 -6.55 -2.60 2.95
N GLN A 54 -7.11 -2.10 4.05
CA GLN A 54 -7.54 -2.92 5.16
C GLN A 54 -8.95 -3.48 4.95
N TYR A 55 -9.86 -2.69 4.37
CA TYR A 55 -11.24 -3.11 4.15
C TYR A 55 -11.37 -4.24 3.14
N GLY A 56 -10.49 -4.27 2.14
CA GLY A 56 -10.55 -5.30 1.11
C GLY A 56 -10.41 -6.74 1.61
N PRO A 57 -9.25 -7.10 2.17
CA PRO A 57 -9.04 -8.41 2.77
C PRO A 57 -10.03 -8.71 3.89
N ARG A 58 -10.47 -7.69 4.65
CA ARG A 58 -11.47 -7.85 5.71
C ARG A 58 -12.86 -8.18 5.18
N TYR A 59 -13.27 -7.54 4.09
CA TYR A 59 -14.55 -7.80 3.45
C TYR A 59 -14.59 -9.23 2.89
N ALA A 60 -13.55 -9.63 2.15
CA ALA A 60 -13.45 -10.98 1.62
C ALA A 60 -13.43 -12.04 2.74
N ALA A 61 -12.72 -11.77 3.84
CA ALA A 61 -12.68 -12.67 5.00
C ALA A 61 -14.03 -12.77 5.74
N ALA A 62 -14.83 -11.69 5.76
CA ALA A 62 -16.11 -11.66 6.47
C ALA A 62 -17.29 -12.21 5.65
N THR A 63 -17.25 -12.04 4.33
CA THR A 63 -18.36 -12.41 3.43
C THR A 63 -18.12 -13.71 2.67
N GLY A 64 -16.86 -14.14 2.51
CA GLY A 64 -16.50 -15.25 1.63
C GLY A 64 -16.55 -14.91 0.14
N GLU A 65 -16.97 -13.70 -0.22
CA GLU A 65 -17.05 -13.19 -1.58
C GLU A 65 -15.73 -12.51 -1.97
N SER A 66 -15.29 -12.75 -3.20
CA SER A 66 -14.13 -12.08 -3.80
C SER A 66 -14.65 -10.94 -4.67
N TYR A 67 -14.23 -9.70 -4.42
CA TYR A 67 -14.52 -8.55 -5.29
C TYR A 67 -13.30 -8.17 -6.13
#